data_AF-A0A0H5RUE6-F1
#
_entry.id   AF-A0A0H5RUE6-F1
#
_cell.length_a   1.000
_cell.length_b   1.000
_cell.length_c   1.000
_cell.angle_alpha   90.00
_cell.angle_beta   90.00
_cell.angle_gamma   90.00
#
_symmetry.space_group_name_H-M   'P 1'
#
loop_
_entity.id
_entity.type
_entity.pdbx_description
1 polymer ?
#
loop_
_entity_poly.entity_id
_entity_poly.type
_entity_poly.pdbx_seq_one_letter_code
_entity_poly.pdbx_strand_id
1 'polypeptide(L)'
;MSSLVTTIAPAVVAVLTAAGAVIGIEFRDVDAYARRRGIWQWLLVLLAAAATLGAIGSASGVGNLLEATIMAVVAVAAVVVAHAMWRRRVPDAEPRNVAIATTAAACAVLVIAGTTALTYTGDKGCRQVDPLVQSSLDSWGALMPTLDANQGPTAGDFAEWAKIIGEQADQVTDGEVAQHAHRMGELAGQIADSVRTNDKAQHVLLGKQYEDELRPILKRCQISVSR
;
A
#
# COMPACT_ATOMS: atom_id res chain seq x y z
N MET A 1 6.72 -1.76 -5.53
CA MET A 1 5.94 -1.38 -6.73
C MET A 1 6.19 0.08 -7.02
N SER A 2 6.72 0.39 -8.20
CA SER A 2 7.24 1.71 -8.54
C SER A 2 6.17 2.79 -8.47
N SER A 3 6.54 4.00 -8.03
CA SER A 3 5.75 5.25 -8.08
C SER A 3 4.97 5.45 -9.39
N LEU A 4 5.42 4.80 -10.45
CA LEU A 4 4.74 4.70 -11.73
C LEU A 4 3.29 4.17 -11.62
N VAL A 5 3.01 3.08 -10.90
CA VAL A 5 1.66 2.48 -10.86
C VAL A 5 0.70 3.35 -10.04
N THR A 6 1.15 3.87 -8.91
CA THR A 6 0.39 4.76 -8.03
C THR A 6 0.06 6.10 -8.69
N THR A 7 0.90 6.59 -9.62
CA THR A 7 0.65 7.84 -10.34
C THR A 7 -0.07 7.63 -11.68
N ILE A 8 0.26 6.59 -12.45
CA ILE A 8 -0.32 6.37 -13.78
C ILE A 8 -1.74 5.80 -13.69
N ALA A 9 -2.02 4.88 -12.77
CA ALA A 9 -3.33 4.22 -12.73
C ALA A 9 -4.49 5.21 -12.52
N PRO A 10 -4.43 6.16 -11.55
CA PRO A 10 -5.48 7.18 -11.42
C PRO A 10 -5.65 8.06 -12.65
N ALA A 11 -4.55 8.40 -13.33
CA ALA A 11 -4.58 9.21 -14.56
C ALA A 11 -5.23 8.45 -15.72
N VAL A 12 -4.88 7.17 -15.91
CA VAL A 12 -5.51 6.30 -16.92
C VAL A 12 -7.00 6.13 -16.63
N VAL A 13 -7.38 5.91 -15.37
CA VAL A 13 -8.79 5.86 -14.95
C VAL A 13 -9.50 7.17 -15.26
N ALA A 14 -8.88 8.33 -15.00
CA ALA A 14 -9.47 9.62 -15.32
C ALA A 14 -9.73 9.77 -16.83
N VAL A 15 -8.75 9.43 -17.68
CA VAL A 15 -8.87 9.51 -19.14
C VAL A 15 -9.96 8.56 -19.67
N LEU A 16 -9.96 7.30 -19.22
CA LEU A 16 -10.95 6.31 -19.63
C LEU A 16 -12.37 6.69 -19.16
N THR A 17 -12.49 7.22 -17.95
CA THR A 17 -13.78 7.68 -17.41
C THR A 17 -14.27 8.91 -18.16
N ALA A 18 -13.39 9.85 -18.49
CA ALA A 18 -13.74 11.02 -19.30
C ALA A 18 -14.20 10.61 -20.71
N ALA A 19 -13.52 9.66 -21.35
CA ALA A 19 -13.95 9.09 -22.62
C ALA A 19 -15.34 8.42 -22.50
N GLY A 20 -15.57 7.64 -21.43
CA GLY A 20 -16.85 6.99 -21.17
C GLY A 20 -18.01 7.93 -20.81
N ALA A 21 -17.72 9.15 -20.38
CA ALA A 21 -18.71 10.07 -19.79
C ALA A 21 -18.93 11.38 -20.58
N VAL A 22 -18.03 11.74 -21.51
CA VAL A 22 -18.03 13.08 -22.14
C VAL A 22 -18.03 13.04 -23.67
N ILE A 23 -17.75 11.89 -24.30
CA ILE A 23 -17.72 11.78 -25.77
C ILE A 23 -19.05 12.25 -26.39
N GLY A 24 -18.96 13.15 -27.38
CA GLY A 24 -20.13 13.65 -28.12
C GLY A 24 -20.98 14.68 -27.37
N ILE A 25 -20.53 15.20 -26.21
CA ILE A 25 -21.19 16.32 -25.54
C ILE A 25 -20.57 17.64 -26.02
N GLU A 26 -21.37 18.50 -26.62
CA GLU A 26 -20.99 19.87 -26.95
C GLU A 26 -21.30 20.83 -25.78
N PHE A 27 -20.26 21.52 -25.27
CA PHE A 27 -20.40 22.45 -24.14
C PHE A 27 -20.44 23.94 -24.56
N ARG A 28 -20.37 24.20 -25.87
CA ARG A 28 -20.13 25.53 -26.41
C ARG A 28 -21.33 26.47 -26.24
N ASP A 29 -22.55 25.95 -26.42
CA ASP A 29 -23.79 26.74 -26.46
C ASP A 29 -24.94 26.09 -25.66
N VAL A 30 -24.70 25.78 -24.38
CA VAL A 30 -25.67 25.11 -23.50
C VAL A 30 -26.14 26.00 -22.34
N ASP A 31 -27.44 25.94 -22.07
CA ASP A 31 -28.08 26.62 -20.93
C ASP A 31 -27.39 26.32 -19.59
N ALA A 32 -27.55 27.23 -18.62
CA ALA A 32 -26.94 27.12 -17.29
C ALA A 32 -27.20 25.77 -16.59
N TYR A 33 -28.38 25.18 -16.83
CA TYR A 33 -28.76 23.89 -16.29
C TYR A 33 -27.97 22.72 -16.90
N ALA A 34 -27.72 22.74 -18.22
CA ALA A 34 -26.89 21.76 -18.92
C ALA A 34 -25.40 21.90 -18.55
N ARG A 35 -24.92 23.13 -18.35
CA ARG A 35 -23.56 23.41 -17.87
C ARG A 35 -23.32 22.85 -16.45
N ARG A 36 -24.25 23.04 -15.51
CA ARG A 36 -24.18 22.46 -14.15
C ARG A 36 -24.15 20.92 -14.19
N ARG A 37 -24.92 20.35 -15.11
CA ARG A 37 -24.98 18.91 -15.37
C ARG A 37 -23.66 18.35 -15.92
N GLY A 38 -22.96 19.11 -16.76
CA GLY A 38 -21.61 18.78 -17.24
C GLY A 38 -20.55 18.83 -16.15
N ILE A 39 -20.62 19.81 -15.25
CA ILE A 39 -19.74 19.90 -14.07
C ILE A 39 -19.85 18.62 -13.22
N TRP A 40 -21.05 18.10 -13.00
CA TRP A 40 -21.24 16.85 -12.27
C TRP A 40 -20.55 15.64 -12.93
N GLN A 41 -20.50 15.55 -14.26
CA GLN A 41 -19.76 14.48 -14.93
C GLN A 41 -18.25 14.58 -14.69
N TRP A 42 -17.70 15.80 -14.79
CA TRP A 42 -16.29 16.02 -14.50
C TRP A 42 -15.94 15.77 -13.03
N LEU A 43 -16.85 16.12 -12.09
CA LEU A 43 -16.68 15.76 -10.69
C LEU A 43 -16.66 14.25 -10.46
N LEU A 44 -17.47 13.47 -11.19
CA LEU A 44 -17.43 12.01 -11.12
C LEU A 44 -16.13 11.43 -11.69
N VAL A 45 -15.59 12.02 -12.76
CA VAL A 45 -14.26 11.63 -13.30
C VAL A 45 -13.18 11.88 -12.25
N LEU A 46 -13.18 13.06 -11.61
CA LEU A 46 -12.23 13.39 -10.56
C LEU A 46 -12.40 12.48 -9.34
N LEU A 47 -13.65 12.18 -8.95
CA LEU A 47 -13.94 11.26 -7.86
C LEU A 47 -13.42 9.85 -8.17
N ALA A 48 -13.62 9.33 -9.39
CA ALA A 48 -13.10 8.03 -9.79
C ALA A 48 -11.56 7.98 -9.67
N ALA A 49 -10.87 9.02 -10.14
CA ALA A 49 -9.42 9.12 -10.04
C ALA A 49 -8.94 9.21 -8.58
N ALA A 50 -9.54 10.08 -7.77
CA ALA A 50 -9.20 10.25 -6.36
C ALA A 50 -9.47 8.98 -5.53
N ALA A 51 -10.61 8.33 -5.78
CA ALA A 51 -10.96 7.08 -5.12
C ALA A 51 -10.04 5.92 -5.55
N THR A 52 -9.60 5.89 -6.80
CA THR A 52 -8.58 4.93 -7.28
C THR A 52 -7.25 5.14 -6.57
N LEU A 53 -6.82 6.40 -6.43
CA LEU A 53 -5.61 6.74 -5.67
C LEU A 53 -5.73 6.26 -4.22
N GLY A 54 -6.87 6.55 -3.57
CA GLY A 54 -7.16 6.07 -2.22
C GLY A 54 -7.15 4.54 -2.11
N ALA A 55 -7.75 3.84 -3.06
CA ALA A 55 -7.77 2.37 -3.09
C ALA A 55 -6.37 1.76 -3.21
N ILE A 56 -5.53 2.30 -4.10
CA ILE A 56 -4.14 1.86 -4.26
C ILE A 56 -3.33 2.19 -3.00
N GLY A 57 -3.53 3.39 -2.42
CA GLY A 57 -2.88 3.80 -1.17
C GLY A 57 -3.20 2.84 -0.03
N SER A 58 -4.48 2.58 0.22
CA SER A 58 -4.94 1.62 1.25
C SER A 58 -4.52 0.19 0.98
N ALA A 59 -4.25 -0.19 -0.28
CA ALA A 59 -3.77 -1.53 -0.62
C ALA A 59 -2.25 -1.70 -0.47
N SER A 60 -1.49 -0.61 -0.35
CA SER A 60 -0.03 -0.62 -0.35
C SER A 60 0.58 -0.81 1.05
N GLY A 61 1.81 -1.32 1.10
CA GLY A 61 2.55 -1.53 2.36
C GLY A 61 1.80 -2.47 3.32
N VAL A 62 1.62 -2.05 4.57
CA VAL A 62 0.87 -2.79 5.60
C VAL A 62 -0.66 -2.74 5.38
N GLY A 63 -1.13 -1.93 4.44
CA GLY A 63 -2.50 -1.43 4.34
C GLY A 63 -3.69 -2.42 4.44
N ASN A 64 -4.88 -1.84 4.61
CA ASN A 64 -6.10 -2.55 4.95
C ASN A 64 -6.93 -2.95 3.71
N LEU A 65 -7.20 -4.25 3.57
CA LEU A 65 -8.02 -4.79 2.47
C LEU A 65 -9.43 -4.19 2.44
N LEU A 66 -10.03 -3.96 3.61
CA LEU A 66 -11.39 -3.44 3.71
C LEU A 66 -11.47 -2.02 3.16
N GLU A 67 -10.56 -1.14 3.59
CA GLU A 67 -10.49 0.24 3.10
C GLU A 67 -10.19 0.30 1.61
N ALA A 68 -9.23 -0.50 1.14
CA ALA A 68 -8.90 -0.60 -0.28
C ALA A 68 -10.12 -1.03 -1.11
N THR A 69 -10.88 -2.01 -0.61
CA THR A 69 -12.09 -2.51 -1.27
C THR A 69 -13.19 -1.45 -1.30
N ILE A 70 -13.44 -0.74 -0.19
CA ILE A 70 -14.44 0.33 -0.11
C ILE A 70 -14.10 1.43 -1.13
N MET A 71 -12.85 1.87 -1.17
CA MET A 71 -12.40 2.91 -2.11
C MET A 71 -12.48 2.46 -3.57
N ALA A 72 -12.15 1.20 -3.86
CA ALA A 72 -12.30 0.63 -5.19
C ALA A 72 -13.78 0.59 -5.63
N VAL A 73 -14.69 0.19 -4.74
CA VAL A 73 -16.13 0.19 -5.01
C VAL A 73 -16.63 1.61 -5.28
N VAL A 74 -16.20 2.61 -4.51
CA VAL A 74 -16.54 4.02 -4.73
C VAL A 74 -16.05 4.49 -6.11
N ALA A 75 -14.82 4.14 -6.48
CA ALA A 75 -14.26 4.47 -7.79
C ALA A 75 -15.09 3.86 -8.93
N VAL A 76 -15.42 2.56 -8.83
CA VAL A 76 -16.25 1.85 -9.82
C VAL A 76 -17.64 2.46 -9.90
N ALA A 77 -18.27 2.78 -8.77
CA ALA A 77 -19.57 3.42 -8.74
C ALA A 77 -19.56 4.78 -9.45
N ALA A 78 -18.51 5.59 -9.25
CA ALA A 78 -18.35 6.87 -9.94
C ALA A 78 -18.28 6.70 -11.46
N VAL A 79 -17.53 5.71 -11.96
CA VAL A 79 -17.45 5.38 -13.39
C VAL A 79 -18.82 4.97 -13.94
N VAL A 80 -19.50 4.05 -13.27
CA VAL A 80 -20.80 3.52 -13.72
C VAL A 80 -21.86 4.62 -13.74
N VAL A 81 -21.93 5.45 -12.70
CA VAL A 81 -22.87 6.58 -12.64
C VAL A 81 -22.55 7.61 -13.72
N ALA A 82 -21.27 7.94 -13.95
CA ALA A 82 -20.87 8.87 -14.99
C ALA A 82 -21.29 8.38 -16.39
N HIS A 83 -21.08 7.10 -16.67
CA HIS A 83 -21.47 6.48 -17.93
C HIS A 83 -23.01 6.39 -18.08
N ALA A 84 -23.73 6.03 -17.02
CA ALA A 84 -25.19 6.00 -17.03
C ALA A 84 -25.80 7.39 -17.28
N MET A 85 -25.22 8.43 -16.66
CA MET A 85 -25.61 9.82 -16.93
C MET A 85 -25.30 10.24 -18.37
N TRP A 86 -24.19 9.77 -18.94
CA TRP A 86 -23.86 10.00 -20.35
C TRP A 86 -24.87 9.35 -21.29
N ARG A 87 -25.21 8.07 -21.10
CA ARG A 87 -26.23 7.36 -21.90
C ARG A 87 -27.58 8.06 -21.87
N ARG A 88 -27.94 8.68 -20.74
CA ARG A 88 -29.18 9.47 -20.61
C ARG A 88 -29.13 10.82 -21.33
N ARG A 89 -27.94 11.40 -21.54
CA ARG A 89 -27.78 12.70 -22.24
C ARG A 89 -27.66 12.56 -23.75
N VAL A 90 -27.09 11.47 -24.22
CA VAL A 90 -26.87 11.21 -25.65
C VAL A 90 -27.59 9.91 -26.05
N PRO A 91 -28.94 9.88 -26.03
CA PRO A 91 -29.70 8.68 -26.33
C PRO A 91 -29.48 8.19 -27.77
N ASP A 92 -29.35 9.13 -28.71
CA ASP A 92 -29.16 8.87 -30.15
C ASP A 92 -27.67 8.95 -30.56
N ALA A 93 -26.76 8.61 -29.64
CA ALA A 93 -25.33 8.55 -29.95
C ALA A 93 -25.07 7.56 -31.10
N GLU A 94 -24.19 7.92 -32.03
CA GLU A 94 -23.73 7.01 -33.09
C GLU A 94 -23.25 5.67 -32.49
N PRO A 95 -23.56 4.52 -33.11
CA PRO A 95 -23.19 3.20 -32.58
C PRO A 95 -21.70 3.07 -32.24
N ARG A 96 -20.85 3.72 -33.04
CA ARG A 96 -19.41 3.79 -32.81
C ARG A 96 -19.06 4.51 -31.49
N ASN A 97 -19.69 5.65 -31.21
CA ASN A 97 -19.46 6.41 -29.98
C ASN A 97 -19.96 5.65 -28.75
N VAL A 98 -21.08 4.92 -28.88
CA VAL A 98 -21.58 4.00 -27.84
C VAL A 98 -20.56 2.90 -27.55
N ALA A 99 -20.02 2.24 -28.58
CA ALA A 99 -19.02 1.19 -28.41
C ALA A 99 -17.74 1.73 -27.73
N ILE A 100 -17.24 2.90 -28.15
CA ILE A 100 -16.05 3.51 -27.54
C ILE A 100 -16.31 3.89 -26.07
N ALA A 101 -17.42 4.55 -25.77
CA ALA A 101 -17.72 4.99 -24.41
C ALA A 101 -17.94 3.80 -23.44
N THR A 102 -18.65 2.77 -23.89
CA THR A 102 -18.89 1.55 -23.09
C THR A 102 -17.60 0.77 -22.86
N THR A 103 -16.77 0.58 -23.89
CA THR A 103 -15.48 -0.10 -23.75
C THR A 103 -14.53 0.69 -22.86
N ALA A 104 -14.48 2.02 -22.97
CA ALA A 104 -13.68 2.87 -22.10
C ALA A 104 -14.12 2.76 -20.63
N ALA A 105 -15.43 2.81 -20.36
CA ALA A 105 -15.96 2.64 -19.01
C ALA A 105 -15.65 1.25 -18.43
N ALA A 106 -15.81 0.18 -19.23
CA ALA A 106 -15.45 -1.17 -18.82
C ALA A 106 -13.94 -1.30 -18.53
N CYS A 107 -13.08 -0.72 -19.38
CA CYS A 107 -11.64 -0.69 -19.16
C CYS A 107 -11.26 0.06 -17.89
N ALA A 108 -11.91 1.19 -17.59
CA ALA A 108 -11.66 1.93 -16.35
C ALA A 108 -11.93 1.06 -15.12
N VAL A 109 -13.06 0.33 -15.10
CA VAL A 109 -13.39 -0.61 -14.01
C VAL A 109 -12.35 -1.72 -13.88
N LEU A 110 -11.90 -2.30 -15.00
CA LEU A 110 -10.87 -3.34 -14.99
C LEU A 110 -9.52 -2.80 -14.48
N VAL A 111 -9.14 -1.58 -14.86
CA VAL A 111 -7.92 -0.94 -14.35
C VAL A 111 -8.00 -0.72 -12.84
N ILE A 112 -9.14 -0.24 -12.32
CA ILE A 112 -9.34 -0.06 -10.88
C ILE A 112 -9.17 -1.41 -10.16
N ALA A 113 -9.95 -2.42 -10.55
CA ALA A 113 -9.93 -3.72 -9.90
C ALA A 113 -8.55 -4.40 -9.99
N GLY A 114 -7.93 -4.39 -11.17
CA GLY A 114 -6.62 -4.99 -11.40
C GLY A 114 -5.52 -4.29 -10.63
N THR A 115 -5.48 -2.96 -10.61
CA THR A 115 -4.41 -2.21 -9.92
C THR A 115 -4.54 -2.32 -8.40
N THR A 116 -5.75 -2.27 -7.84
CA THR A 116 -5.97 -2.50 -6.40
C THR A 116 -5.59 -3.92 -6.00
N ALA A 117 -6.00 -4.94 -6.76
CA ALA A 117 -5.68 -6.34 -6.46
C ALA A 117 -4.18 -6.65 -6.58
N LEU A 118 -3.52 -6.14 -7.64
CA LEU A 118 -2.08 -6.31 -7.83
C LEU A 118 -1.28 -5.59 -6.74
N THR A 119 -1.71 -4.39 -6.33
CA THR A 119 -1.06 -3.66 -5.24
C THR A 119 -1.18 -4.40 -3.93
N TYR A 120 -2.40 -4.87 -3.62
CA TYR A 120 -2.62 -5.64 -2.42
C TYR A 120 -1.76 -6.90 -2.42
N THR A 121 -1.85 -7.73 -3.45
CA THR A 121 -1.08 -8.99 -3.50
C THR A 121 0.44 -8.78 -3.55
N GLY A 122 0.92 -7.72 -4.20
CA GLY A 122 2.34 -7.42 -4.36
C GLY A 122 3.06 -6.88 -3.12
N ASP A 123 2.33 -6.41 -2.11
CA ASP A 123 2.90 -5.97 -0.83
C ASP A 123 2.58 -6.95 0.32
N LYS A 124 2.31 -8.23 0.02
CA LYS A 124 2.04 -9.28 1.02
C LYS A 124 3.17 -9.40 2.06
N GLY A 125 4.43 -9.36 1.63
CA GLY A 125 5.58 -9.36 2.55
C GLY A 125 5.53 -8.23 3.58
N CYS A 126 5.05 -7.04 3.20
CA CYS A 126 4.92 -5.91 4.13
C CYS A 126 3.82 -6.09 5.18
N ARG A 127 2.77 -6.83 4.88
CA ARG A 127 1.75 -7.18 5.88
C ARG A 127 2.20 -8.29 6.81
N GLN A 128 3.01 -9.23 6.31
CA GLN A 128 3.58 -10.31 7.11
C GLN A 128 4.65 -9.82 8.09
N VAL A 129 5.42 -8.81 7.69
CA VAL A 129 6.54 -8.30 8.50
C VAL A 129 6.10 -7.31 9.58
N ASP A 130 4.87 -6.81 9.56
CA ASP A 130 4.40 -5.80 10.51
C ASP A 130 4.57 -6.22 11.98
N PRO A 131 4.20 -7.45 12.41
CA PRO A 131 4.45 -7.91 13.78
C PRO A 131 5.93 -7.94 14.18
N LEU A 132 6.82 -8.31 13.24
CA LEU A 132 8.27 -8.31 13.42
C LEU A 132 8.80 -6.89 13.65
N VAL A 133 8.32 -5.94 12.84
CA VAL A 133 8.70 -4.53 12.96
C VAL A 133 8.21 -3.96 14.30
N GLN A 134 6.95 -4.18 14.67
CA GLN A 134 6.41 -3.71 15.95
C GLN A 134 7.21 -4.27 17.13
N SER A 135 7.46 -5.59 17.12
CA SER A 135 8.23 -6.24 18.18
C SER A 135 9.66 -5.70 18.26
N SER A 136 10.30 -5.44 17.11
CA SER A 136 11.63 -4.83 17.02
C SER A 136 11.68 -3.40 17.57
N LEU A 137 10.62 -2.61 17.35
CA LEU A 137 10.50 -1.24 17.84
C LEU A 137 10.26 -1.21 19.35
N ASP A 138 9.39 -2.08 19.86
CA ASP A 138 9.12 -2.23 21.30
C ASP A 138 10.38 -2.71 22.05
N SER A 139 11.16 -3.58 21.41
CA SER A 139 12.40 -4.13 21.96
C SER A 139 13.65 -3.33 21.59
N TRP A 140 13.55 -2.06 21.17
CA TRP A 140 14.71 -1.30 20.68
C TRP A 140 15.87 -1.26 21.69
N GLY A 141 15.55 -1.27 22.99
CA GLY A 141 16.54 -1.34 24.07
C GLY A 141 17.40 -2.61 24.06
N ALA A 142 16.95 -3.71 23.46
CA ALA A 142 17.70 -4.96 23.34
C ALA A 142 18.85 -4.87 22.30
N LEU A 143 18.86 -3.84 21.45
CA LEU A 143 19.91 -3.65 20.45
C LEU A 143 21.20 -3.04 21.03
N MET A 144 21.16 -2.57 22.28
CA MET A 144 22.32 -2.00 22.98
C MET A 144 22.67 -2.87 24.19
N PRO A 145 23.98 -3.04 24.50
CA PRO A 145 24.39 -3.77 25.69
C PRO A 145 24.01 -3.01 26.96
N THR A 146 23.70 -3.76 28.02
CA THR A 146 23.55 -3.18 29.36
C THR A 146 24.91 -2.73 29.89
N LEU A 147 24.98 -1.48 30.36
CA LEU A 147 26.24 -0.88 30.83
C LEU A 147 26.52 -1.24 32.30
N ASP A 148 25.48 -1.35 33.13
CA ASP A 148 25.59 -1.63 34.56
C ASP A 148 25.34 -3.11 34.91
N ALA A 149 26.14 -3.65 35.82
CA ALA A 149 25.99 -5.01 36.31
C ALA A 149 24.67 -5.16 37.11
N ASN A 150 23.88 -6.19 36.78
CA ASN A 150 22.56 -6.48 37.37
C ASN A 150 21.46 -5.43 37.12
N GLN A 151 21.65 -4.53 36.16
CA GLN A 151 20.59 -3.63 35.69
C GLN A 151 20.29 -3.91 34.21
N GLY A 152 19.03 -4.22 33.91
CA GLY A 152 18.55 -4.49 32.55
C GLY A 152 18.15 -5.95 32.31
N PRO A 153 17.79 -6.30 31.05
CA PRO A 153 17.27 -7.62 30.70
C PRO A 153 18.30 -8.72 30.99
N THR A 154 17.80 -9.86 31.46
CA THR A 154 18.58 -11.06 31.71
C THR A 154 18.91 -11.79 30.42
N ALA A 155 19.91 -12.69 30.45
CA ALA A 155 20.21 -13.56 29.30
C ALA A 155 19.00 -14.41 28.88
N GLY A 156 18.10 -14.74 29.82
CA GLY A 156 16.83 -15.42 29.51
C GLY A 156 15.88 -14.54 28.70
N ASP A 157 15.78 -13.26 29.06
CA ASP A 157 14.94 -12.28 28.34
C ASP A 157 15.45 -12.06 26.91
N PHE A 158 16.78 -12.03 26.70
CA PHE A 158 17.37 -11.97 25.36
C PHE A 158 17.12 -13.24 24.54
N ALA A 159 17.13 -14.42 25.16
CA ALA A 159 16.82 -15.67 24.47
C ALA A 159 15.34 -15.75 24.07
N GLU A 160 14.44 -15.29 24.93
CA GLU A 160 13.01 -15.19 24.62
C GLU A 160 12.75 -14.18 23.51
N TRP A 161 13.36 -12.99 23.59
CA TRP A 161 13.30 -11.98 22.54
C TRP A 161 13.79 -12.53 21.19
N ALA A 162 14.96 -13.18 21.17
CA ALA A 162 15.52 -13.75 19.94
C ALA A 162 14.62 -14.83 19.35
N LYS A 163 13.98 -15.64 20.20
CA LYS A 163 12.98 -16.62 19.77
C LYS A 163 11.77 -15.94 19.13
N ILE A 164 11.21 -14.90 19.76
CA ILE A 164 10.04 -14.16 19.22
C ILE A 164 10.37 -13.55 17.86
N ILE A 165 11.52 -12.86 17.76
CA ILE A 165 11.97 -12.24 16.50
C ILE A 165 12.22 -13.29 15.42
N GLY A 166 12.84 -14.42 15.76
CA GLY A 166 13.03 -15.54 14.84
C GLY A 166 11.71 -16.14 14.33
N GLU A 167 10.78 -16.45 15.25
CA GLU A 167 9.46 -17.01 14.90
C GLU A 167 8.63 -16.05 14.04
N GLN A 168 8.74 -14.74 14.26
CA GLN A 168 8.08 -13.72 13.44
C GLN A 168 8.78 -13.54 12.08
N ALA A 169 10.11 -13.61 12.04
CA ALA A 169 10.89 -13.55 10.81
C ALA A 169 10.56 -14.74 9.88
N ASP A 170 10.39 -15.94 10.43
CA ASP A 170 10.03 -17.15 9.67
C ASP A 170 8.62 -17.08 9.06
N GLN A 171 7.73 -16.25 9.63
CA GLN A 171 6.38 -16.03 9.08
C GLN A 171 6.39 -15.11 7.84
N VAL A 172 7.49 -14.42 7.58
CA VAL A 172 7.67 -13.56 6.41
C VAL A 172 8.19 -14.40 5.25
N THR A 173 7.33 -14.60 4.24
CA THR A 173 7.58 -15.59 3.18
C THR A 173 7.80 -14.97 1.80
N ASP A 174 7.62 -13.66 1.66
CA ASP A 174 7.48 -13.02 0.36
C ASP A 174 8.50 -11.91 0.11
N GLY A 175 9.16 -12.01 -1.05
CA GLY A 175 10.03 -10.98 -1.62
C GLY A 175 11.32 -10.66 -0.85
N GLU A 176 11.91 -9.51 -1.17
CA GLU A 176 13.12 -8.97 -0.52
C GLU A 176 12.90 -8.71 0.98
N VAL A 177 11.66 -8.45 1.40
CA VAL A 177 11.30 -8.26 2.80
C VAL A 177 11.56 -9.52 3.62
N ALA A 178 11.29 -10.70 3.06
CA ALA A 178 11.58 -11.98 3.73
C ALA A 178 13.08 -12.18 3.97
N GLN A 179 13.93 -11.77 3.02
CA GLN A 179 15.40 -11.89 3.16
C GLN A 179 15.92 -11.03 4.32
N HIS A 180 15.46 -9.78 4.40
CA HIS A 180 15.81 -8.88 5.50
C HIS A 180 15.22 -9.38 6.84
N ALA A 181 13.99 -9.88 6.84
CA ALA A 181 13.35 -10.44 8.04
C ALA A 181 14.11 -11.66 8.58
N HIS A 182 14.47 -12.63 7.73
CA HIS A 182 15.25 -13.79 8.15
C HIS A 182 16.63 -13.39 8.69
N ARG A 183 17.31 -12.43 8.04
CA ARG A 183 18.57 -11.86 8.55
C ARG A 183 18.42 -11.22 9.93
N MET A 184 17.31 -10.51 10.18
CA MET A 184 17.01 -9.98 11.52
C MET A 184 16.84 -11.11 12.55
N GLY A 185 16.14 -12.19 12.19
CA GLY A 185 16.02 -13.39 13.05
C GLY A 185 17.38 -14.01 13.41
N GLU A 186 18.26 -14.18 12.43
CA GLU A 186 19.62 -14.68 12.65
C GLU A 186 20.44 -13.75 13.55
N LEU A 187 20.38 -12.43 13.32
CA LEU A 187 21.09 -11.42 14.12
C LEU A 187 20.57 -11.38 15.56
N ALA A 188 19.27 -11.59 15.77
CA ALA A 188 18.70 -11.67 17.11
C ALA A 188 19.24 -12.87 17.91
N GLY A 189 19.36 -14.03 17.26
CA GLY A 189 20.01 -15.20 17.85
C GLY A 189 21.47 -14.91 18.23
N GLN A 190 22.22 -14.26 17.34
CA GLN A 190 23.62 -13.88 17.60
C GLN A 190 23.76 -12.86 18.75
N ILE A 191 22.81 -11.94 18.88
CA ILE A 191 22.77 -10.98 19.99
C ILE A 191 22.55 -11.72 21.31
N ALA A 192 21.57 -12.62 21.38
CA ALA A 192 21.32 -13.42 22.58
C ALA A 192 22.54 -14.27 22.98
N ASP A 193 23.25 -14.84 21.98
CA ASP A 193 24.50 -15.54 22.22
C ASP A 193 25.61 -14.63 22.76
N SER A 194 25.77 -13.42 22.21
CA SER A 194 26.76 -12.44 22.68
C SER A 194 26.51 -12.01 24.14
N VAL A 195 25.25 -11.92 24.55
CA VAL A 195 24.87 -11.64 25.95
C VAL A 195 25.24 -12.81 26.85
N ARG A 196 24.99 -14.06 26.41
CA ARG A 196 25.36 -15.27 27.15
C ARG A 196 26.88 -15.39 27.36
N THR A 197 27.68 -14.95 26.39
CA THR A 197 29.15 -14.93 26.48
C THR A 197 29.72 -13.64 27.07
N ASN A 198 28.87 -12.67 27.43
CA ASN A 198 29.23 -11.34 27.93
C ASN A 198 30.14 -10.54 26.96
N ASP A 199 30.01 -10.77 25.64
CA ASP A 199 30.73 -10.05 24.59
C ASP A 199 29.98 -8.77 24.18
N LYS A 200 30.19 -7.71 24.97
CA LYS A 200 29.54 -6.40 24.75
C LYS A 200 29.97 -5.74 23.44
N ALA A 201 31.19 -6.00 22.97
CA ALA A 201 31.69 -5.39 21.73
C ALA A 201 30.98 -5.99 20.51
N GLN A 202 30.79 -7.31 20.51
CA GLN A 202 30.03 -8.00 19.49
C GLN A 202 28.55 -7.60 19.54
N HIS A 203 27.95 -7.47 20.72
CA HIS A 203 26.55 -7.02 20.87
C HIS A 203 26.29 -5.69 20.15
N VAL A 204 27.14 -4.67 20.37
CA VAL A 204 26.98 -3.35 19.71
C VAL A 204 27.04 -3.47 18.19
N LEU A 205 27.99 -4.27 17.66
CA LEU A 205 28.13 -4.48 16.23
C LEU A 205 26.87 -5.13 15.63
N LEU A 206 26.36 -6.17 16.29
CA LEU A 206 25.17 -6.91 15.86
C LEU A 206 23.91 -6.05 15.95
N GLY A 207 23.77 -5.24 17.00
CA GLY A 207 22.67 -4.29 17.14
C GLY A 207 22.61 -3.28 16.00
N LYS A 208 23.78 -2.80 15.54
CA LYS A 208 23.87 -1.93 14.35
C LYS A 208 23.48 -2.67 13.07
N GLN A 209 23.98 -3.90 12.87
CA GLN A 209 23.60 -4.69 11.70
C GLN A 209 22.10 -4.97 11.67
N TYR A 210 21.49 -5.22 12.83
CA TYR A 210 20.06 -5.40 12.95
C TYR A 210 19.29 -4.15 12.51
N GLU A 211 19.73 -2.96 12.93
CA GLU A 211 19.14 -1.69 12.47
C GLU A 211 19.30 -1.49 10.96
N ASP A 212 20.46 -1.84 10.40
CA ASP A 212 20.75 -1.74 8.97
C ASP A 212 19.84 -2.67 8.13
N GLU A 213 19.41 -3.83 8.67
CA GLU A 213 18.41 -4.72 8.04
C GLU A 213 16.97 -4.24 8.22
N LEU A 214 16.64 -3.61 9.34
CA LEU A 214 15.30 -3.08 9.62
C LEU A 214 14.97 -1.85 8.75
N ARG A 215 15.93 -0.96 8.50
CA ARG A 215 15.72 0.28 7.71
C ARG A 215 15.16 0.04 6.29
N PRO A 216 15.69 -0.90 5.49
CA PRO A 216 15.11 -1.28 4.20
C PRO A 216 13.64 -1.69 4.29
N ILE A 217 13.27 -2.47 5.32
CA ILE A 217 11.89 -2.91 5.55
C ILE A 217 10.99 -1.71 5.83
N LEU A 218 11.36 -0.84 6.77
CA LEU A 218 10.62 0.37 7.10
C LEU A 218 10.37 1.25 5.85
N LYS A 219 11.42 1.44 5.04
CA LYS A 219 11.34 2.22 3.79
C LYS A 219 10.44 1.55 2.75
N ARG A 220 10.58 0.25 2.52
CA ARG A 220 9.83 -0.49 1.50
C ARG A 220 8.35 -0.59 1.84
N CYS A 221 8.05 -0.81 3.13
CA CYS A 221 6.70 -1.02 3.65
C CYS A 221 6.01 0.27 4.12
N GLN A 222 6.69 1.41 3.98
CA GLN A 222 6.17 2.75 4.31
C GLN A 222 5.73 2.87 5.77
N ILE A 223 6.39 2.14 6.67
CA ILE A 223 6.10 2.17 8.10
C ILE A 223 6.78 3.41 8.68
N SER A 224 5.98 4.38 9.10
CA SER A 224 6.47 5.57 9.81
C SER A 224 6.67 5.24 11.29
N VAL A 225 7.90 5.36 11.78
CA VAL A 225 8.18 5.31 13.21
C VAL A 225 7.92 6.71 13.77
N SER A 226 6.76 6.94 14.39
CA SER A 226 6.56 8.13 15.21
C SER A 226 7.31 7.93 16.52
N ARG A 227 8.46 8.59 16.67
CA ARG A 227 9.19 8.66 17.92
C ARG A 227 8.57 9.69 18.86
#